data_AF-A0A950MU59-F1
#
_entry.id   AF-A0A950MU59-F1
#
_cell.length_a   1.000
_cell.length_b   1.000
_cell.length_c   1.000
_cell.angle_alpha   90.00
_cell.angle_beta   90.00
_cell.angle_gamma   90.00
#
_symmetry.space_group_name_H-M   'P 1'
#
loop_
_entity.id
_entity.type
_entity.pdbx_description
1 polymer ?
#
loop_
_entity_poly.entity_id
_entity_poly.type
_entity_poly.pdbx_seq_one_letter_code
_entity_poly.pdbx_strand_id
1 'polypeptide(L)'
;MSETAAIPEPATTPEAAAPAATPARRNGVPSILKVSAKSSPNAVAGALAAVLRERESAEMQAVGAGAINQAIKAVAIARSYLKTGNLDLQCTPSFIDVEIGGKARTGISLMIMRHAA
;
A
#
# COMPACT_ATOMS: atom_id res chain seq x y z
N MET A 1 41.36 -14.71 16.77
CA MET A 1 40.81 -13.38 17.09
C MET A 1 39.84 -13.06 15.96
N SER A 2 38.54 -13.19 16.20
CA SER A 2 37.50 -12.95 15.19
C SER A 2 37.02 -11.52 15.34
N GLU A 3 37.37 -10.68 14.36
CA GLU A 3 36.99 -9.27 14.31
C GLU A 3 35.56 -9.17 13.76
N THR A 4 34.59 -8.96 14.65
CA THR A 4 33.21 -8.64 14.27
C THR A 4 33.20 -7.21 13.71
N ALA A 5 33.09 -7.08 12.39
CA ALA A 5 32.91 -5.79 11.73
C ALA A 5 31.59 -5.16 12.20
N ALA A 6 31.69 -4.09 12.99
CA ALA A 6 30.56 -3.28 13.38
C ALA A 6 29.97 -2.60 12.14
N ILE A 7 28.69 -2.82 11.89
CA ILE A 7 27.93 -2.10 10.84
C ILE A 7 27.72 -0.67 11.36
N PRO A 8 28.16 0.39 10.65
CA PRO A 8 27.90 1.76 11.08
C PRO A 8 26.39 2.06 11.02
N GLU A 9 25.87 2.74 12.05
CA GLU A 9 24.49 3.23 12.04
C GLU A 9 24.28 4.24 10.89
N PRO A 10 23.15 4.19 10.17
CA PRO A 10 22.90 5.12 9.09
C PRO A 10 22.72 6.54 9.64
N ALA A 11 23.50 7.47 9.09
CA ALA A 11 23.42 8.89 9.38
C ALA A 11 22.00 9.43 9.11
N THR A 12 21.44 10.13 10.10
CA THR A 12 20.16 10.84 9.98
C THR A 12 20.29 11.99 8.98
N THR A 13 19.77 11.77 7.77
CA THR A 13 19.64 12.86 6.78
C THR A 13 18.45 13.74 7.19
N PRO A 14 18.59 15.08 7.19
CA PRO A 14 17.46 15.97 7.47
C PRO A 14 16.37 15.80 6.42
N GLU A 15 15.14 15.66 6.90
CA GLU A 15 13.89 15.49 6.15
C GLU A 15 13.69 16.66 5.17
N ALA A 16 14.08 16.45 3.92
CA ALA A 16 13.75 17.36 2.84
C ALA A 16 12.26 17.22 2.51
N ALA A 17 11.53 18.32 2.68
CA ALA A 17 10.11 18.45 2.38
C ALA A 17 9.76 17.84 1.01
N ALA A 18 8.87 16.85 1.01
CA ALA A 18 8.37 16.23 -0.21
C ALA A 18 7.57 17.25 -1.04
N PRO A 19 7.75 17.29 -2.37
CA PRO A 19 7.07 18.26 -3.23
C PRO A 19 5.59 17.92 -3.40
N ALA A 20 4.80 18.97 -3.57
CA ALA A 20 3.36 18.93 -3.78
C ALA A 20 2.95 17.99 -4.93
N ALA A 21 2.06 17.05 -4.64
CA ALA A 21 1.36 16.27 -5.65
C ALA A 21 -0.09 16.77 -5.80
N THR A 22 -0.42 17.26 -6.99
CA THR A 22 -1.76 17.58 -7.51
C THR A 22 -1.81 16.99 -8.94
N PRO A 23 -2.95 16.49 -9.49
CA PRO A 23 -4.32 16.71 -9.06
C PRO A 23 -5.12 15.44 -8.71
N ALA A 24 -6.11 15.66 -7.84
CA ALA A 24 -7.24 14.77 -7.67
C ALA A 24 -7.97 14.55 -9.01
N ARG A 25 -7.84 13.36 -9.59
CA ARG A 25 -8.87 12.84 -10.52
C ARG A 25 -10.03 12.32 -9.68
N ARG A 26 -11.07 13.13 -9.55
CA ARG A 26 -12.30 12.78 -8.84
C ARG A 26 -13.25 12.12 -9.84
N ASN A 27 -13.54 10.84 -9.65
CA ASN A 27 -14.85 10.25 -9.89
C ASN A 27 -14.97 9.02 -8.97
N GLY A 28 -15.71 9.20 -7.86
CA GLY A 28 -15.93 8.21 -6.80
C GLY A 28 -14.85 8.22 -5.72
N VAL A 29 -15.25 8.20 -4.45
CA VAL A 29 -14.32 7.86 -3.35
C VAL A 29 -13.85 6.41 -3.60
N PRO A 30 -12.55 6.15 -3.79
CA PRO A 30 -12.07 4.79 -4.00
C PRO A 30 -12.42 3.94 -2.78
N SER A 31 -12.74 2.67 -3.01
CA SER A 31 -13.06 1.72 -1.95
C SER A 31 -11.82 1.55 -1.06
N ILE A 32 -11.91 1.96 0.21
CA ILE A 32 -10.78 1.85 1.15
C ILE A 32 -10.76 0.45 1.76
N LEU A 33 -9.69 -0.29 1.51
CA LEU A 33 -9.39 -1.60 2.10
C LEU A 33 -8.42 -1.40 3.27
N LYS A 34 -8.91 -1.50 4.51
CA LYS A 34 -8.06 -1.46 5.70
C LYS A 34 -7.41 -2.82 5.93
N VAL A 35 -6.09 -2.84 6.03
CA VAL A 35 -5.28 -4.05 6.22
C VAL A 35 -4.65 -4.05 7.60
N SER A 36 -4.66 -5.21 8.26
CA SER A 36 -4.02 -5.43 9.55
C SER A 36 -2.97 -6.53 9.44
N ALA A 37 -2.14 -6.68 10.48
CA ALA A 37 -1.17 -7.78 10.54
C ALA A 37 -1.83 -9.18 10.53
N LYS A 38 -3.11 -9.29 10.89
CA LYS A 38 -3.88 -10.54 10.90
C LYS A 38 -4.65 -10.79 9.60
N SER A 39 -4.68 -9.82 8.69
CA SER A 39 -5.39 -9.95 7.41
C SER A 39 -4.74 -11.05 6.56
N SER A 40 -5.55 -11.92 5.96
CA SER A 40 -5.07 -12.92 5.00
C SER A 40 -4.75 -12.24 3.66
N PRO A 41 -3.53 -12.39 3.11
CA PRO A 41 -3.17 -11.77 1.83
C PRO A 41 -4.08 -12.21 0.69
N ASN A 42 -4.49 -13.48 0.67
CA ASN A 42 -5.40 -14.02 -0.35
C ASN A 42 -6.79 -13.37 -0.28
N ALA A 43 -7.32 -13.18 0.94
CA ALA A 43 -8.63 -12.55 1.12
C ALA A 43 -8.60 -11.08 0.68
N VAL A 44 -7.56 -10.35 1.07
CA VAL A 44 -7.37 -8.94 0.67
C VAL A 44 -7.15 -8.84 -0.84
N ALA A 45 -6.39 -9.75 -1.45
CA ALA A 45 -6.18 -9.79 -2.90
C ALA A 45 -7.47 -10.05 -3.67
N GLY A 46 -8.32 -10.97 -3.17
CA GLY A 46 -9.62 -11.24 -3.75
C GLY A 46 -10.53 -10.01 -3.72
N ALA A 47 -10.59 -9.32 -2.58
CA ALA A 47 -11.34 -8.06 -2.45
C ALA A 47 -10.80 -6.97 -3.37
N LEU A 48 -9.47 -6.79 -3.43
CA LEU A 48 -8.82 -5.82 -4.31
C LEU A 48 -9.13 -6.10 -5.78
N ALA A 49 -8.98 -7.36 -6.22
CA ALA A 49 -9.25 -7.75 -7.60
C ALA A 49 -10.74 -7.59 -7.96
N ALA A 50 -11.66 -7.84 -7.03
CA ALA A 50 -13.09 -7.58 -7.24
C ALA A 50 -13.34 -6.09 -7.49
N VAL A 51 -12.79 -5.21 -6.64
CA VAL A 51 -12.91 -3.76 -6.80
C VAL A 51 -12.32 -3.30 -8.14
N LEU A 52 -11.12 -3.77 -8.51
CA LEU A 52 -10.45 -3.37 -9.75
C LEU A 52 -11.08 -3.95 -11.03
N ARG A 53 -12.03 -4.89 -10.94
CA ARG A 53 -12.83 -5.29 -12.11
C ARG A 53 -14.00 -4.34 -12.36
N GLU A 54 -14.52 -3.73 -11.30
CA GLU A 54 -15.66 -2.83 -11.37
C GLU A 54 -15.25 -1.35 -11.46
N ARG A 55 -14.10 -1.00 -10.90
CA ARG A 55 -13.60 0.37 -10.76
C ARG A 55 -12.20 0.49 -11.33
N GLU A 56 -11.78 1.71 -11.64
CA GLU A 56 -10.42 1.98 -12.13
C GLU A 56 -9.37 1.99 -11.02
N SER A 57 -9.79 2.20 -9.77
CA SER A 57 -8.89 2.39 -8.64
C SER A 57 -9.41 1.81 -7.33
N ALA A 58 -8.47 1.54 -6.43
CA ALA A 58 -8.72 1.12 -5.05
C ALA A 58 -7.65 1.72 -4.13
N GLU A 59 -7.99 1.94 -2.86
CA GLU A 59 -7.04 2.41 -1.87
C GLU A 59 -6.87 1.35 -0.78
N MET A 60 -5.63 1.03 -0.41
CA MET A 60 -5.35 0.17 0.74
C MET A 60 -4.62 0.94 1.82
N GLN A 61 -5.12 0.87 3.06
CA GLN A 61 -4.50 1.55 4.19
C GLN A 61 -3.98 0.53 5.20
N ALA A 62 -2.75 0.71 5.64
CA ALA A 62 -2.09 -0.18 6.58
C ALA A 62 -1.24 0.60 7.58
N VAL A 63 -1.24 0.16 8.85
CA VAL A 63 -0.39 0.73 9.90
C VAL A 63 0.46 -0.36 10.53
N GLY A 64 1.77 -0.12 10.56
CA GLY A 64 2.76 -1.04 11.11
C GLY A 64 3.25 -2.11 10.12
N ALA A 65 4.46 -2.60 10.36
CA ALA A 65 5.19 -3.48 9.43
C ALA A 65 4.41 -4.74 9.04
N GLY A 66 3.73 -5.37 10.00
CA GLY A 66 2.92 -6.56 9.73
C GLY A 66 1.78 -6.29 8.75
N ALA A 67 1.01 -5.22 8.95
CA ALA A 67 -0.08 -4.85 8.05
C ALA A 67 0.41 -4.47 6.65
N ILE A 68 1.52 -3.73 6.56
CA ILE A 68 2.13 -3.32 5.28
C ILE A 68 2.60 -4.56 4.50
N ASN A 69 3.24 -5.53 5.16
CA ASN A 69 3.64 -6.78 4.51
C ASN A 69 2.44 -7.55 3.94
N GLN A 70 1.34 -7.63 4.70
CA GLN A 70 0.12 -8.27 4.21
C GLN A 70 -0.50 -7.51 3.02
N ALA A 71 -0.46 -6.18 3.05
CA ALA A 71 -0.95 -5.34 1.97
C ALA A 71 -0.14 -5.57 0.67
N ILE A 72 1.18 -5.53 0.73
CA ILE A 72 2.05 -5.73 -0.44
C ILE A 72 1.93 -7.15 -1.00
N LYS A 73 1.85 -8.18 -0.13
CA LYS A 73 1.57 -9.56 -0.58
C LYS A 73 0.24 -9.64 -1.32
N ALA A 74 -0.79 -8.99 -0.80
CA ALA A 74 -2.10 -8.95 -1.44
C ALA A 74 -2.06 -8.26 -2.83
N VAL A 75 -1.32 -7.16 -2.97
CA VAL A 75 -1.09 -6.50 -4.26
C VAL A 75 -0.43 -7.45 -5.27
N ALA A 76 0.60 -8.18 -4.86
CA ALA A 76 1.29 -9.14 -5.72
C ALA A 76 0.36 -10.30 -6.17
N ILE A 77 -0.48 -10.81 -5.25
CA ILE A 77 -1.44 -11.88 -5.56
C ILE A 77 -2.56 -11.35 -6.47
N ALA A 78 -3.10 -10.16 -6.19
CA ALA A 78 -4.16 -9.54 -6.98
C ALA A 78 -3.73 -9.32 -8.43
N ARG A 79 -2.46 -8.93 -8.67
CA ARG A 79 -1.89 -8.85 -10.01
C ARG A 79 -2.06 -10.15 -10.80
N SER A 80 -1.86 -11.30 -10.16
CA SER A 80 -2.09 -12.62 -10.79
C SER A 80 -3.56 -12.88 -11.08
N TYR A 81 -4.48 -12.44 -10.20
CA TYR A 81 -5.93 -12.60 -10.40
C TYR A 81 -6.52 -11.72 -11.51
N LEU A 82 -5.85 -10.62 -11.85
CA LEU A 82 -6.30 -9.68 -12.89
C LEU A 82 -5.85 -10.08 -14.31
N LYS A 83 -4.81 -10.92 -14.43
CA LYS A 83 -4.32 -11.41 -15.74
C LYS A 83 -5.41 -12.04 -16.59
N THR A 84 -6.36 -12.76 -15.99
CA THR A 84 -7.48 -13.40 -16.71
C THR A 84 -8.39 -12.38 -17.43
N GLY A 85 -8.38 -11.11 -17.01
CA GLY A 85 -9.13 -10.02 -17.64
C GLY A 85 -8.30 -9.11 -18.55
N ASN A 86 -7.07 -9.49 -18.91
CA ASN A 86 -6.11 -8.61 -19.60
C ASN A 86 -5.89 -7.26 -18.86
N LEU A 87 -5.87 -7.33 -17.53
CA LEU A 87 -5.65 -6.19 -16.64
C LEU A 87 -4.36 -6.37 -15.85
N ASP A 88 -3.68 -5.26 -15.62
CA ASP A 88 -2.55 -5.14 -14.69
C ASP A 88 -2.79 -3.95 -13.74
N LEU A 89 -1.91 -3.79 -12.75
CA LEU A 89 -2.02 -2.73 -11.75
C LEU A 89 -0.69 -2.00 -11.51
N GLN A 90 -0.82 -0.72 -11.14
CA GLN A 90 0.23 0.11 -10.57
C GLN A 90 -0.09 0.39 -9.10
N CYS A 91 0.93 0.35 -8.25
CA CYS A 91 0.83 0.68 -6.83
C CYS A 91 1.66 1.94 -6.52
N THR A 92 1.02 2.97 -6.00
CA THR A 92 1.68 4.21 -5.58
C THR A 92 1.54 4.37 -4.06
N PRO A 93 2.62 4.19 -3.28
CA PRO A 93 2.60 4.36 -1.83
C PRO A 93 2.65 5.85 -1.45
N SER A 94 2.01 6.18 -0.32
CA SER A 94 2.06 7.50 0.31
C SER A 94 1.91 7.37 1.83
N PHE A 95 2.43 8.33 2.59
CA PHE A 95 2.19 8.40 4.03
C PHE A 95 0.80 8.98 4.30
N ILE A 96 0.15 8.47 5.35
CA ILE A 96 -1.11 9.02 5.87
C ILE A 96 -1.03 9.13 7.39
N ASP A 97 -1.70 10.12 7.94
CA ASP A 97 -1.96 10.18 9.38
C ASP A 97 -3.31 9.56 9.68
N VAL A 98 -3.33 8.63 10.63
CA VAL A 98 -4.55 7.97 11.09
C VAL A 98 -4.64 8.00 12.60
N GLU A 99 -5.85 8.12 13.12
CA GLU A 99 -6.10 8.08 14.55
C GLU A 99 -6.45 6.65 14.99
N ILE A 100 -5.66 6.07 15.90
CA ILE A 100 -5.90 4.74 16.45
C ILE A 100 -5.86 4.83 17.97
N GLY A 101 -7.01 4.63 18.60
CA GLY A 101 -7.14 4.69 20.06
C GLY A 101 -6.81 6.07 20.64
N GLY A 102 -7.25 7.14 19.98
CA GLY A 102 -7.00 8.53 20.40
C GLY A 102 -5.56 9.02 20.18
N LYS A 103 -4.71 8.23 19.50
CA LYS A 103 -3.33 8.61 19.19
C LYS A 103 -3.13 8.67 17.69
N ALA A 104 -2.51 9.76 17.23
CA ALA A 104 -2.04 9.88 15.87
C ALA A 104 -0.96 8.82 15.58
N ARG A 105 -1.08 8.15 14.44
CA ARG A 105 -0.14 7.15 13.94
C ARG A 105 0.08 7.42 12.46
N THR A 106 1.34 7.35 12.04
CA THR A 106 1.68 7.32 10.62
C THR A 106 1.40 5.93 10.06
N GLY A 107 0.62 5.89 8.98
CA GLY A 107 0.34 4.71 8.17
C GLY A 107 0.84 4.88 6.75
N ILE A 108 0.64 3.83 5.96
CA ILE A 108 0.86 3.85 4.51
C ILE A 108 -0.49 3.69 3.82
N SER A 109 -0.78 4.58 2.87
CA SER A 109 -1.81 4.39 1.85
C SER A 109 -1.18 3.93 0.55
N LEU A 110 -1.71 2.85 -0.01
CA LEU A 110 -1.34 2.33 -1.31
C LEU A 110 -2.49 2.63 -2.28
N MET A 111 -2.27 3.61 -3.16
CA MET A 111 -3.19 3.88 -4.26
C MET A 111 -2.93 2.88 -5.38
N ILE A 112 -3.93 2.07 -5.71
CA ILE A 112 -3.86 1.05 -6.75
C ILE A 112 -4.69 1.51 -7.94
N MET A 113 -4.05 1.60 -9.10
CA MET A 113 -4.69 1.97 -10.36
C MET A 113 -4.58 0.79 -11.33
N ARG A 114 -5.68 0.40 -11.97
CA ARG A 114 -5.62 -0.61 -13.03
C ARG A 114 -5.28 0.01 -14.37
N HIS A 115 -4.69 -0.78 -15.25
CA HIS A 115 -4.55 -0.46 -16.66
C HIS A 115 -4.69 -1.73 -17.51
N ALA A 116 -4.88 -1.56 -18.82
CA ALA A 116 -4.80 -2.68 -19.74
C ALA A 116 -3.37 -3.25 -19.74
N ALA A 117 -3.29 -4.58 -19.74
CA ALA A 117 -2.03 -5.32 -19.87
C ALA A 117 -1.61 -5.46 -21.33
#